data_AF-A0A528JI79-F1
#
_entry.id   AF-A0A528JI79-F1
#
_cell.length_a   1.000
_cell.length_b   1.000
_cell.length_c   1.000
_cell.angle_alpha   90.00
_cell.angle_beta   90.00
_cell.angle_gamma   90.00
#
_symmetry.space_group_name_H-M   'P 1'
#
loop_
_entity.id
_entity.type
_entity.pdbx_description
1 polymer ?
#
loop_
_entity_poly.entity_id
_entity_poly.type
_entity_poly.pdbx_seq_one_letter_code
_entity_poly.pdbx_strand_id
1 'polypeptide(L)' 'IVRGYGRDDRIVYGSGGVIPTAAIAARAETLFERNDIAYVHVRSARNNCYQCRIERA' A
#
# COMPACT_ATOMS: atom_id res chain seq x y z
N ILE A 1 -3.00 -3.07 -7.16
CA ILE A 1 -2.34 -3.75 -6.02
C ILE A 1 -1.91 -2.68 -5.03
N VAL A 2 -2.19 -2.87 -3.76
CA VAL A 2 -1.72 -2.04 -2.66
C VAL A 2 -0.71 -2.86 -1.85
N ARG A 3 0.41 -2.26 -1.44
CA ARG A 3 1.40 -2.88 -0.52
C ARG A 3 1.87 -1.85 0.49
N GLY A 4 1.86 -2.21 1.78
CA GLY A 4 2.48 -1.43 2.84
C GLY A 4 3.99 -1.65 2.88
N TYR A 5 4.71 -0.58 3.17
CA TYR A 5 6.17 -0.56 3.31
C TYR A 5 6.55 -0.10 4.71
N GLY A 6 7.57 -0.74 5.28
CA GLY A 6 8.15 -0.36 6.56
C GLY A 6 9.12 0.82 6.43
N ARG A 7 9.71 1.23 7.56
CA ARG A 7 10.73 2.30 7.59
C ARG A 7 12.06 1.90 6.92
N ASP A 8 12.26 0.62 6.69
CA ASP A 8 13.42 0.03 6.03
C ASP A 8 13.21 -0.17 4.51
N ASP A 9 12.17 0.45 3.94
CA ASP A 9 11.76 0.33 2.54
C ASP A 9 11.46 -1.11 2.08
N ARG A 10 11.15 -2.00 3.03
CA ARG A 10 10.70 -3.37 2.73
C ARG A 10 9.19 -3.48 2.76
N ILE A 11 8.66 -4.38 1.93
CA ILE A 11 7.24 -4.72 1.96
C ILE A 11 6.94 -5.41 3.30
N VAL A 12 5.97 -4.86 4.02
CA VAL A 12 5.44 -5.51 5.22
C VAL A 12 4.54 -6.66 4.77
N TYR A 13 4.89 -7.90 5.11
CA TYR A 13 4.09 -9.06 4.73
C TYR A 13 2.68 -9.02 5.35
N GLY A 14 1.72 -9.59 4.63
CA GLY A 14 0.30 -9.49 4.99
C GLY A 14 -0.38 -8.15 4.68
N SER A 15 0.36 -7.13 4.20
CA SER A 15 -0.23 -5.84 3.77
C SER A 15 -0.74 -5.85 2.32
N GLY A 16 -0.22 -6.76 1.50
CA GLY A 16 -0.46 -6.79 0.05
C GLY A 16 -1.89 -7.21 -0.34
N GLY A 17 -2.49 -6.54 -1.33
CA GLY A 17 -3.80 -6.94 -1.86
C GLY A 17 -4.10 -6.37 -3.26
N VAL A 18 -4.89 -7.10 -4.07
CA VAL A 18 -5.50 -6.58 -5.30
C VAL A 18 -6.81 -5.91 -4.90
N ILE A 19 -6.89 -4.59 -5.09
CA ILE A 19 -7.99 -3.75 -4.59
C ILE A 19 -8.63 -3.03 -5.78
N PRO A 20 -9.97 -2.99 -5.88
CA PRO A 20 -10.66 -2.14 -6.85
C PRO A 20 -10.21 -0.67 -6.70
N THR A 21 -10.10 0.06 -7.81
CA THR A 21 -9.56 1.44 -7.79
C THR A 21 -10.29 2.35 -6.81
N ALA A 22 -11.63 2.24 -6.74
CA ALA A 22 -12.45 3.02 -5.83
C ALA A 22 -12.20 2.74 -4.33
N ALA A 23 -11.64 1.57 -3.99
CA ALA A 23 -11.37 1.15 -2.61
C ALA A 23 -9.90 1.35 -2.19
N ILE A 24 -9.05 1.92 -3.04
CA ILE A 24 -7.62 2.10 -2.74
C ILE A 24 -7.40 3.00 -1.53
N ALA A 25 -8.12 4.12 -1.44
CA ALA A 25 -7.99 5.08 -0.33
C ALA A 25 -8.36 4.43 1.02
N ALA A 26 -9.56 3.85 1.10
CA ALA A 26 -10.02 3.14 2.30
C ALA A 26 -9.05 2.02 2.71
N ARG A 27 -8.51 1.26 1.75
CA ARG A 27 -7.51 0.24 2.06
C ARG A 27 -6.20 0.83 2.60
N ALA A 28 -5.75 1.96 2.05
CA ALA A 28 -4.55 2.63 2.55
C ALA A 28 -4.74 3.11 3.99
N GLU A 29 -5.91 3.66 4.33
CA GLU A 29 -6.27 4.05 5.70
C GLU A 29 -6.19 2.86 6.67
N THR A 30 -6.84 1.73 6.36
CA THR A 30 -6.72 0.51 7.19
C THR A 30 -5.28 0.02 7.34
N LEU A 31 -4.45 0.15 6.29
CA LEU A 31 -3.03 -0.21 6.40
C LEU A 31 -2.28 0.76 7.32
N PHE A 32 -2.63 2.05 7.30
CA PHE A 32 -2.04 3.03 8.18
C PHE A 32 -2.46 2.89 9.65
N GLU A 33 -3.47 2.10 10.00
CA GLU A 33 -3.72 1.72 11.39
C GLU A 33 -2.60 0.83 11.96
N ARG A 34 -1.83 0.16 11.10
CA ARG A 34 -0.69 -0.65 11.52
C ARG A 34 0.55 0.23 11.74
N ASN A 35 1.15 0.11 12.92
CA ASN A 35 2.34 0.87 13.30
C ASN A 35 3.62 0.43 12.57
N ASP A 36 3.61 -0.74 11.92
CA ASP A 36 4.72 -1.26 11.12
C ASP A 36 4.75 -0.74 9.67
N ILE A 37 3.73 0.00 9.23
CA ILE A 37 3.62 0.59 7.89
C ILE A 37 3.96 2.08 7.94
N ALA A 38 5.02 2.46 7.23
CA ALA A 38 5.48 3.84 7.05
C ALA A 38 4.79 4.53 5.87
N TYR A 39 4.63 3.83 4.75
CA TYR A 39 3.96 4.34 3.54
C TYR A 39 3.35 3.19 2.74
N VAL A 40 2.52 3.53 1.74
CA VAL A 40 1.83 2.54 0.90
C VAL A 40 2.16 2.78 -0.57
N HIS A 41 2.49 1.72 -1.30
CA HIS A 41 2.62 1.77 -2.75
C HIS A 41 1.38 1.22 -3.45
N VAL A 42 0.90 1.97 -4.43
CA VAL A 42 -0.06 1.52 -5.43
C VAL A 42 0.69 1.04 -6.66
N ARG A 43 0.32 -0.14 -7.13
CA ARG A 43 0.91 -0.81 -8.29
C ARG A 43 -0.16 -1.33 -9.23
N SER A 44 0.14 -1.38 -10.53
CA SER A 44 -0.71 -2.03 -11.53
C SER A 44 -0.95 -3.49 -11.15
N ALA A 45 -2.21 -3.95 -11.18
CA ALA A 45 -2.53 -5.35 -10.91
C ALA A 45 -2.06 -6.29 -12.04
N ARG A 46 -2.01 -5.79 -13.27
CA ARG A 46 -1.62 -6.58 -14.45
C ARG A 46 -0.11 -6.76 -14.54
N ASN A 47 0.65 -5.70 -14.28
CA ASN A 47 2.09 -5.67 -14.57
C ASN A 47 2.96 -5.42 -13.33
N ASN A 48 2.37 -5.22 -12.15
CA ASN A 48 3.06 -4.88 -10.89
C ASN A 48 3.92 -3.60 -10.94
N CYS A 49 3.82 -2.83 -12.02
CA CYS A 49 4.47 -1.53 -12.19
C CYS A 49 4.02 -0.57 -11.09
N TYR A 50 4.96 0.21 -10.56
CA TYR A 50 4.67 1.30 -9.65
C TYR A 50 3.71 2.32 -10.30
N GLN A 51 2.85 2.93 -9.49
CA GLN A 51 1.94 4.00 -9.91
C GLN A 51 2.17 5.23 -9.04
N CYS A 52 2.00 5.08 -7.73
CA CYS A 52 2.23 6.15 -6.77
C CYS A 52 2.51 5.61 -5.37
N ARG A 53 3.02 6.51 -4.53
CA ARG A 53 3.18 6.35 -3.09
C ARG A 53 2.12 7.19 -2.40
N ILE A 54 1.47 6.60 -1.40
CA ILE A 54 0.55 7.27 -0.48
C ILE A 54 1.31 7.45 0.82
N GLU A 55 1.32 8.68 1.33
CA GLU A 55 1.92 9.06 2.60
C GLU A 55 0.85 9.47 3.60
N ARG A 56 1.19 9.46 4.89
CA ARG A 56 0.35 10.09 5.91
C ARG A 56 0.49 11.61 5.80
N ALA A 57 -0.61 12.32 5.99
CA ALA A 57 -0.63 13.77 6.11
C ALA A 57 0.08 14.25 7.39
#